data_AF-A0A066YW22-F1
#
_entry.id   AF-A0A066YW22-F1
#
_cell.length_a   1.000
_cell.length_b   1.000
_cell.length_c   1.000
_cell.angle_alpha   90.00
_cell.angle_beta   90.00
_cell.angle_gamma   90.00
#
_symmetry.space_group_name_H-M   'P 1'
#
loop_
_entity.id
_entity.type
_entity.pdbx_description
1 polymer ?
#
loop_
_entity_poly.entity_id
_entity_poly.type
_entity_poly.pdbx_seq_one_letter_code
_entity_poly.pdbx_strand_id
1 'polypeptide(L)'
;MAPPHRARHRRVPAPRRRRDPPAGHRQPPRRRPRPAAPRQPHLVLALRRDPARPARRRRRRPRTPRRPPRPRPPRPARRSLADRPRQRRRTRRGPAAAVHPRVAATPMALLRTEYLLRGVPAVPDEVLVEIVEEVLLPLVRGRGAPAEGPGGKPVAGGCGPRACSTVVDEDTVRYAPADTGRGALERGRGAGYVWALREREAGREAVLDCLRRDTRYDRQSDARHDYLAQLVGALALPLDPLRQLLDSEDQHAHERGDQILAALALTGSVEAREALRQYVRHGRWWQGVLDTLAERCPAPWWDDLAEVALRRLDGAEPEYPSGEPWLRWRELLPEPPRPRPVRRDRPAASDTARLLAVLADGGSHPGERSAAVAALARRPPVPELLPLVPELYTTTPAELGERGLPWLGRAVERLGVAALADARGWALSSRPWLSGLGLSVLARHGEEDDLPLLLAELEREWADRVWCGPDWLADGLARFGPAAAGAAPALHRFWAQTPHSYERPAYLRALTAIRPGGAGAELTESLWDCEYRARLFAVEHAPDGPELRSRLAELRDSPVEPEDVRAAAARRLGGGNG
;
A
#
# COMPACT_ATOMS: atom_id res chain seq x y z
N MET A 1 37.06 -47.87 -40.31
CA MET A 1 37.95 -48.74 -39.51
C MET A 1 39.31 -48.05 -39.45
N ALA A 2 39.56 -47.30 -38.38
CA ALA A 2 40.80 -46.58 -38.10
C ALA A 2 40.98 -46.56 -36.57
N PRO A 3 42.20 -46.78 -36.03
CA PRO A 3 42.39 -47.04 -34.61
C PRO A 3 42.52 -45.74 -33.77
N PRO A 4 42.30 -45.81 -32.44
CA PRO A 4 42.18 -44.63 -31.59
C PRO A 4 43.53 -44.16 -31.00
N HIS A 5 43.74 -42.85 -31.00
CA HIS A 5 44.86 -42.21 -30.29
C HIS A 5 44.58 -42.08 -28.80
N ARG A 6 45.52 -42.62 -28.00
CA ARG A 6 45.54 -42.63 -26.54
C ARG A 6 45.65 -41.23 -25.93
N ALA A 7 44.87 -41.04 -24.86
CA ALA A 7 44.92 -39.94 -23.90
C ALA A 7 46.31 -39.77 -23.25
N ARG A 8 46.74 -38.53 -23.08
CA ARG A 8 47.83 -38.15 -22.18
C ARG A 8 47.30 -37.22 -21.10
N HIS A 9 47.33 -37.73 -19.87
CA HIS A 9 47.15 -36.99 -18.63
C HIS A 9 48.10 -35.80 -18.53
N ARG A 10 47.58 -34.58 -18.32
CA ARG A 10 48.36 -33.44 -17.87
C ARG A 10 48.16 -33.26 -16.36
N ARG A 11 49.30 -33.26 -15.67
CA ARG A 11 49.46 -33.10 -14.22
C ARG A 11 49.11 -31.68 -13.77
N VAL A 12 48.40 -31.62 -12.65
CA VAL A 12 48.18 -30.46 -11.79
C VAL A 12 49.49 -30.11 -11.05
N PRO A 13 49.86 -28.82 -10.92
CA PRO A 13 50.76 -28.37 -9.87
C PRO A 13 50.03 -27.51 -8.83
N ALA A 14 50.12 -27.93 -7.57
CA ALA A 14 49.69 -27.19 -6.36
C ALA A 14 50.84 -26.27 -5.85
N PRO A 15 50.65 -25.44 -4.80
CA PRO A 15 50.88 -23.99 -4.87
C PRO A 15 52.20 -23.53 -4.23
N ARG A 16 52.70 -22.39 -4.69
CA ARG A 16 53.89 -21.71 -4.12
C ARG A 16 53.52 -20.81 -2.95
N ARG A 17 54.12 -21.10 -1.79
CA ARG A 17 54.20 -20.24 -0.59
C ARG A 17 55.14 -19.04 -0.82
N ARG A 18 54.73 -17.83 -0.42
CA ARG A 18 55.58 -16.67 -0.04
C ARG A 18 54.76 -15.83 0.98
N ARG A 19 55.14 -15.81 2.26
CA ARG A 19 56.08 -14.90 2.96
C ARG A 19 55.49 -13.50 3.25
N ASP A 20 55.06 -13.31 4.50
CA ASP A 20 54.95 -12.06 5.29
C ASP A 20 56.35 -11.45 5.61
N PRO A 21 56.52 -10.28 6.28
CA PRO A 21 55.72 -9.06 6.56
C PRO A 21 56.53 -7.74 6.24
N PRO A 22 56.26 -6.51 6.76
CA PRO A 22 56.39 -6.11 8.18
C PRO A 22 55.30 -5.15 8.73
N ALA A 23 55.30 -5.04 10.06
CA ALA A 23 54.41 -4.28 10.93
C ALA A 23 54.60 -2.75 10.87
N GLY A 24 53.53 -1.99 11.16
CA GLY A 24 53.59 -0.55 11.38
C GLY A 24 52.33 0.04 12.03
N HIS A 25 52.48 0.49 13.28
CA HIS A 25 51.69 1.48 14.04
C HIS A 25 50.24 1.19 14.47
N ARG A 26 50.16 0.80 15.76
CA ARG A 26 48.99 0.90 16.65
C ARG A 26 48.64 2.37 16.92
N GLN A 27 47.39 2.76 16.73
CA GLN A 27 46.77 3.94 17.37
C GLN A 27 45.81 3.49 18.49
N PRO A 28 45.77 4.17 19.64
CA PRO A 28 44.92 3.77 20.78
C PRO A 28 43.46 4.29 20.62
N PRO A 29 42.48 3.63 21.28
CA PRO A 29 41.07 3.96 21.11
C PRO A 29 40.67 5.23 21.86
N ARG A 30 39.93 6.12 21.18
CA ARG A 30 39.30 7.31 21.75
C ARG A 30 38.18 6.92 22.72
N ARG A 31 38.23 7.50 23.92
CA ARG A 31 37.29 7.31 25.04
C ARG A 31 35.87 7.74 24.67
N ARG A 32 34.90 6.91 25.06
CA ARG A 32 33.46 7.25 25.11
C ARG A 32 33.19 8.31 26.18
N PRO A 33 32.32 9.32 25.95
CA PRO A 33 31.78 10.14 27.02
C PRO A 33 30.59 9.44 27.69
N ARG A 34 30.60 9.38 29.02
CA ARG A 34 29.47 8.96 29.88
C ARG A 34 28.39 10.05 29.95
N PRO A 35 27.11 9.70 30.18
CA PRO A 35 25.99 10.63 30.21
C PRO A 35 25.91 11.39 31.55
N ALA A 36 25.48 12.65 31.48
CA ALA A 36 25.17 13.47 32.64
C ALA A 36 23.76 13.12 33.17
N ALA A 37 23.66 12.83 34.47
CA ALA A 37 22.42 12.65 35.22
C ALA A 37 21.78 14.01 35.61
N PRO A 38 20.46 14.05 35.91
CA PRO A 38 19.67 15.28 35.92
C PRO A 38 19.70 15.99 37.28
N ARG A 39 19.66 17.32 37.26
CA ARG A 39 19.37 18.16 38.43
C ARG A 39 17.86 18.38 38.55
N GLN A 40 17.25 17.84 39.60
CA GLN A 40 16.05 18.42 40.19
C GLN A 40 16.43 19.66 41.03
N PRO A 41 15.48 20.58 41.22
CA PRO A 41 15.12 20.88 42.61
C PRO A 41 13.61 21.00 42.86
N HIS A 42 13.20 20.29 43.92
CA HIS A 42 12.30 20.67 45.01
C HIS A 42 11.13 21.64 44.78
N LEU A 43 9.93 21.07 44.96
CA LEU A 43 8.80 21.53 45.78
C LEU A 43 9.08 22.75 46.71
N VAL A 44 8.09 23.63 46.90
CA VAL A 44 7.36 23.82 48.18
C VAL A 44 6.26 24.92 48.05
N LEU A 45 5.13 24.62 48.70
CA LEU A 45 4.07 25.47 49.29
C LEU A 45 2.85 25.96 48.49
N ALA A 46 1.81 25.16 48.69
CA ALA A 46 0.38 25.47 48.85
C ALA A 46 -0.01 26.86 49.37
N LEU A 47 -1.17 27.33 48.89
CA LEU A 47 -2.16 28.04 49.69
C LEU A 47 -3.58 27.66 49.23
N ARG A 48 -4.32 27.02 50.14
CA ARG A 48 -5.78 26.86 50.13
C ARG A 48 -6.45 28.19 50.49
N ARG A 49 -7.61 28.50 49.89
CA ARG A 49 -8.87 28.85 50.59
C ARG A 49 -10.02 29.15 49.62
N ASP A 50 -10.97 28.20 49.60
CA ASP A 50 -12.39 28.35 49.96
C ASP A 50 -13.39 29.23 49.17
N PRO A 51 -14.71 28.94 49.29
CA PRO A 51 -15.63 28.87 48.15
C PRO A 51 -16.90 29.73 48.34
N ALA A 52 -17.79 29.63 47.33
CA ALA A 52 -19.24 29.82 47.40
C ALA A 52 -19.79 31.24 47.68
N ARG A 53 -20.65 31.76 46.78
CA ARG A 53 -22.11 31.99 46.99
C ARG A 53 -22.80 32.77 45.83
N PRO A 54 -24.15 32.84 45.75
CA PRO A 54 -24.89 32.32 44.59
C PRO A 54 -25.87 33.29 43.90
N ALA A 55 -26.47 32.79 42.81
CA ALA A 55 -27.84 32.99 42.31
C ALA A 55 -28.56 34.35 42.47
N ARG A 56 -28.98 34.94 41.34
CA ARG A 56 -30.21 35.73 41.25
C ARG A 56 -31.09 35.30 40.09
N ARG A 57 -32.21 34.66 40.47
CA ARG A 57 -33.42 34.50 39.67
C ARG A 57 -34.03 35.87 39.38
N ARG A 58 -34.51 36.10 38.15
CA ARG A 58 -35.69 36.96 37.91
C ARG A 58 -36.75 36.17 37.15
N ARG A 59 -37.93 36.08 37.78
CA ARG A 59 -39.16 35.47 37.28
C ARG A 59 -39.99 36.53 36.54
N ARG A 60 -40.52 36.12 35.37
CA ARG A 60 -41.88 36.32 34.79
C ARG A 60 -42.44 37.76 34.68
N ARG A 61 -43.18 38.14 33.62
CA ARG A 61 -44.58 37.74 33.31
C ARG A 61 -45.06 38.38 31.97
N PRO A 62 -46.27 38.08 31.44
CA PRO A 62 -46.53 37.72 30.03
C PRO A 62 -47.45 38.72 29.27
N ARG A 63 -47.75 38.45 27.98
CA ARG A 63 -49.06 38.79 27.33
C ARG A 63 -49.22 38.13 25.93
N THR A 64 -50.35 37.44 25.75
CA THR A 64 -50.95 36.84 24.53
C THR A 64 -51.96 37.83 23.88
N PRO A 65 -52.84 37.44 22.93
CA PRO A 65 -52.66 37.20 21.49
C PRO A 65 -53.54 38.13 20.60
N ARG A 66 -53.31 38.22 19.27
CA ARG A 66 -54.34 38.76 18.34
C ARG A 66 -54.42 37.97 17.01
N ARG A 67 -55.66 37.78 16.57
CA ARG A 67 -56.21 36.93 15.48
C ARG A 67 -56.38 37.74 14.15
N PRO A 68 -56.88 37.14 13.02
CA PRO A 68 -56.34 37.30 11.65
C PRO A 68 -57.21 38.14 10.69
N PRO A 69 -56.87 38.20 9.38
CA PRO A 69 -57.89 38.28 8.34
C PRO A 69 -57.69 37.34 7.11
N ARG A 70 -58.68 36.46 6.91
CA ARG A 70 -59.54 36.12 5.73
C ARG A 70 -59.08 36.21 4.24
N PRO A 71 -59.78 35.48 3.32
CA PRO A 71 -59.20 34.63 2.28
C PRO A 71 -59.23 35.21 0.84
N ARG A 72 -58.58 34.52 -0.10
CA ARG A 72 -58.70 34.73 -1.55
C ARG A 72 -58.86 33.39 -2.31
N PRO A 73 -59.44 33.42 -3.54
CA PRO A 73 -60.40 32.44 -4.07
C PRO A 73 -59.78 31.28 -4.88
N PRO A 74 -60.56 30.25 -5.27
CA PRO A 74 -60.05 28.97 -5.76
C PRO A 74 -59.99 28.88 -7.29
N ARG A 75 -58.93 28.26 -7.83
CA ARG A 75 -58.89 27.61 -9.17
C ARG A 75 -57.70 26.63 -9.22
N PRO A 76 -57.71 25.61 -10.11
CA PRO A 76 -58.70 24.56 -10.31
C PRO A 76 -58.11 23.17 -9.97
N ALA A 77 -58.99 22.17 -9.86
CA ALA A 77 -58.67 20.80 -9.50
C ALA A 77 -57.59 20.18 -10.41
N ARG A 78 -56.47 19.76 -9.80
CA ARG A 78 -55.56 18.76 -10.39
C ARG A 78 -55.83 17.40 -9.75
N ARG A 79 -56.18 16.48 -10.63
CA ARG A 79 -56.48 15.06 -10.42
C ARG A 79 -55.55 14.41 -9.41
N SER A 80 -56.15 13.56 -8.57
CA SER A 80 -55.49 12.46 -7.87
C SER A 80 -54.54 11.72 -8.81
N LEU A 81 -53.28 11.59 -8.38
CA LEU A 81 -52.27 10.70 -8.91
C LEU A 81 -51.67 9.95 -7.72
N ALA A 82 -52.52 9.15 -7.08
CA ALA A 82 -52.07 7.80 -6.72
C ALA A 82 -51.68 7.09 -8.03
N ASP A 83 -50.58 6.35 -8.02
CA ASP A 83 -49.89 5.72 -9.14
C ASP A 83 -49.06 6.62 -10.08
N ARG A 84 -47.83 6.97 -9.62
CA ARG A 84 -46.64 7.06 -10.49
C ARG A 84 -45.37 6.56 -9.78
N PRO A 85 -44.47 5.86 -10.50
CA PRO A 85 -43.39 5.08 -9.92
C PRO A 85 -42.23 5.94 -9.39
N ARG A 86 -41.67 5.52 -8.25
CA ARG A 86 -40.45 6.08 -7.65
C ARG A 86 -39.27 5.93 -8.62
N GLN A 87 -38.88 7.02 -9.28
CA GLN A 87 -37.59 7.11 -9.99
C GLN A 87 -36.45 7.07 -8.96
N ARG A 88 -35.90 5.88 -8.76
CA ARG A 88 -34.59 5.68 -8.12
C ARG A 88 -33.53 6.37 -9.00
N ARG A 89 -32.96 7.48 -8.53
CA ARG A 89 -31.71 8.02 -9.09
C ARG A 89 -30.63 6.95 -8.93
N ARG A 90 -30.27 6.30 -10.04
CA ARG A 90 -29.08 5.46 -10.15
C ARG A 90 -27.87 6.34 -9.87
N THR A 91 -27.02 5.95 -8.93
CA THR A 91 -25.68 6.49 -8.77
C THR A 91 -24.90 6.23 -10.06
N ARG A 92 -24.46 7.30 -10.72
CA ARG A 92 -23.52 7.21 -11.85
C ARG A 92 -22.16 6.84 -11.26
N ARG A 93 -21.64 5.68 -11.67
CA ARG A 93 -20.22 5.29 -11.57
C ARG A 93 -19.37 6.46 -12.11
N GLY A 94 -18.23 6.76 -11.50
CA GLY A 94 -17.28 7.72 -12.06
C GLY A 94 -16.92 7.32 -13.51
N PRO A 95 -16.64 8.28 -14.41
CA PRO A 95 -16.41 7.97 -15.82
C PRO A 95 -15.20 7.05 -15.99
N ALA A 96 -15.34 6.00 -16.81
CA ALA A 96 -14.30 5.00 -17.12
C ALA A 96 -12.96 5.63 -17.56
N ALA A 97 -13.01 6.87 -18.06
CA ALA A 97 -11.87 7.73 -18.33
C ALA A 97 -10.85 7.86 -17.18
N ALA A 98 -11.29 7.85 -15.92
CA ALA A 98 -10.43 8.02 -14.75
C ALA A 98 -9.52 6.82 -14.45
N VAL A 99 -9.82 5.67 -15.05
CA VAL A 99 -9.05 4.43 -14.89
C VAL A 99 -8.06 4.24 -16.04
N HIS A 100 -8.05 5.16 -17.02
CA HIS A 100 -7.15 5.10 -18.16
C HIS A 100 -5.71 5.42 -17.71
N PRO A 101 -4.69 4.62 -18.08
CA PRO A 101 -3.31 4.80 -17.61
C PRO A 101 -2.73 6.20 -17.83
N ARG A 102 -2.95 6.84 -18.98
CA ARG A 102 -2.58 8.26 -19.23
C ARG A 102 -3.23 9.29 -18.30
N VAL A 103 -4.33 8.95 -17.63
CA VAL A 103 -5.06 9.83 -16.69
C VAL A 103 -4.55 9.65 -15.26
N ALA A 104 -4.07 8.44 -14.90
CA ALA A 104 -3.51 8.14 -13.59
C ALA A 104 -1.98 8.31 -13.51
N ALA A 105 -1.25 8.08 -14.61
CA ALA A 105 0.21 8.12 -14.63
C ALA A 105 0.76 9.54 -14.39
N THR A 106 0.21 10.56 -15.05
CA THR A 106 0.68 11.95 -14.93
C THR A 106 0.54 12.49 -13.50
N PRO A 107 -0.63 12.35 -12.82
CA PRO A 107 -0.77 12.73 -11.42
C PRO A 107 0.17 11.98 -10.48
N MET A 108 0.37 10.68 -10.72
CA MET A 108 1.24 9.84 -9.89
C MET A 108 2.73 10.12 -10.11
N ALA A 109 3.14 10.48 -11.33
CA ALA A 109 4.50 10.91 -11.66
C ALA A 109 4.84 12.25 -10.98
N LEU A 110 3.90 13.21 -11.00
CA LEU A 110 4.04 14.48 -10.30
C LEU A 110 4.14 14.28 -8.78
N LEU A 111 3.33 13.38 -8.23
CA LEU A 111 3.40 12.97 -6.83
C LEU A 111 4.74 12.35 -6.45
N ARG A 112 5.25 11.40 -7.26
CA ARG A 112 6.56 10.75 -7.05
C ARG A 112 7.71 11.76 -7.14
N THR A 113 7.65 12.68 -8.09
CA THR A 113 8.64 13.76 -8.25
C THR A 113 8.66 14.68 -7.03
N GLU A 114 7.49 14.99 -6.48
CA GLU A 114 7.36 15.79 -5.25
C GLU A 114 7.88 15.06 -4.00
N TYR A 115 7.75 13.73 -3.93
CA TYR A 115 8.40 12.93 -2.88
C TYR A 115 9.92 12.97 -3.00
N LEU A 116 10.46 12.79 -4.21
CA LEU A 116 11.89 12.75 -4.48
C LEU A 116 12.58 14.10 -4.21
N LEU A 117 11.98 15.21 -4.65
CA LEU A 117 12.54 16.55 -4.45
C LEU A 117 12.54 17.00 -2.98
N ARG A 118 11.69 16.40 -2.13
CA ARG A 118 11.52 16.81 -0.73
C ARG A 118 12.22 15.89 0.27
N GLY A 119 12.54 14.66 -0.13
CA GLY A 119 13.20 13.68 0.74
C GLY A 119 12.39 13.31 2.00
N VAL A 120 11.07 13.57 2.00
CA VAL A 120 10.15 13.23 3.09
C VAL A 120 8.91 12.55 2.52
N PRO A 121 8.35 11.52 3.19
CA PRO A 121 7.19 10.76 2.72
C PRO A 121 5.88 11.53 2.97
N ALA A 122 5.86 12.85 2.71
CA ALA A 122 4.65 13.67 2.76
C ALA A 122 4.68 14.75 1.68
N VAL A 123 3.70 14.72 0.78
CA VAL A 123 3.40 15.81 -0.18
C VAL A 123 2.35 16.73 0.43
N PRO A 124 2.50 18.07 0.38
CA PRO A 124 1.51 19.00 0.91
C PRO A 124 0.19 18.93 0.16
N ASP A 125 -0.88 19.22 0.88
CA ASP A 125 -2.26 19.13 0.40
C ASP A 125 -2.53 20.04 -0.79
N GLU A 126 -1.86 21.20 -0.85
CA GLU A 126 -2.04 22.16 -1.94
C GLU A 126 -1.52 21.60 -3.27
N VAL A 127 -0.44 20.82 -3.21
CA VAL A 127 0.14 20.14 -4.37
C VAL A 127 -0.71 18.95 -4.80
N LEU A 128 -1.28 18.21 -3.83
CA LEU A 128 -2.23 17.15 -4.12
C LEU A 128 -3.51 17.68 -4.78
N VAL A 129 -4.05 18.79 -4.27
CA VAL A 129 -5.24 19.46 -4.83
C VAL A 129 -4.94 19.99 -6.21
N GLU A 130 -3.80 20.64 -6.44
CA GLU A 130 -3.38 21.12 -7.77
C GLU A 130 -3.24 19.96 -8.77
N ILE A 131 -2.56 18.88 -8.38
CA ILE A 131 -2.44 17.67 -9.21
C ILE A 131 -3.83 17.08 -9.52
N VAL A 132 -4.75 17.09 -8.56
CA VAL A 132 -6.10 16.54 -8.76
C VAL A 132 -6.96 17.47 -9.63
N GLU A 133 -6.98 18.77 -9.37
CA GLU A 133 -7.87 19.73 -10.01
C GLU A 133 -7.40 20.18 -11.39
N GLU A 134 -6.10 20.37 -11.57
CA GLU A 134 -5.51 20.92 -12.80
C GLU A 134 -5.00 19.82 -13.75
N VAL A 135 -4.73 18.60 -13.25
CA VAL A 135 -4.21 17.50 -14.07
C VAL A 135 -5.20 16.34 -14.14
N LEU A 136 -5.56 15.74 -13.00
CA LEU A 136 -6.42 14.54 -13.00
C LEU A 136 -7.83 14.84 -13.53
N LEU A 137 -8.54 15.81 -12.96
CA LEU A 137 -9.94 16.10 -13.31
C LEU A 137 -10.14 16.55 -14.77
N PRO A 138 -9.28 17.38 -15.38
CA PRO A 138 -9.38 17.73 -16.80
C PRO A 138 -9.16 16.53 -17.73
N LEU A 139 -8.18 15.67 -17.41
CA LEU A 139 -7.91 14.43 -18.14
C LEU A 139 -9.07 13.43 -18.07
N VAL A 140 -9.76 13.38 -16.93
CA VAL A 140 -10.98 12.58 -16.74
C VAL A 140 -12.15 13.13 -17.58
N ARG A 141 -12.32 14.46 -17.61
CA ARG A 141 -13.44 15.12 -18.30
C ARG A 141 -13.33 15.06 -19.82
N GLY A 142 -12.13 15.08 -20.39
CA GLY A 142 -11.89 15.01 -21.84
C GLY A 142 -12.29 13.68 -22.53
N ARG A 143 -12.62 12.63 -21.76
CA ARG A 143 -12.95 11.28 -22.28
C ARG A 143 -14.38 10.79 -22.00
N GLY A 144 -15.24 11.62 -21.41
CA GLY A 144 -16.50 11.21 -20.80
C GLY A 144 -17.78 11.13 -21.66
N ALA A 145 -17.72 10.98 -22.99
CA ALA A 145 -18.94 10.85 -23.81
C ALA A 145 -19.08 9.47 -24.48
N PRO A 146 -20.02 8.60 -24.04
CA PRO A 146 -20.38 7.40 -24.79
C PRO A 146 -21.89 7.21 -25.06
N ALA A 147 -22.19 6.54 -26.17
CA ALA A 147 -23.49 6.15 -26.73
C ALA A 147 -24.20 5.02 -25.94
N GLU A 148 -25.53 4.93 -26.09
CA GLU A 148 -26.48 4.14 -25.27
C GLU A 148 -26.68 2.68 -25.72
N GLY A 149 -26.91 1.76 -24.75
CA GLY A 149 -27.52 0.43 -24.95
C GLY A 149 -27.54 -0.45 -23.67
N PRO A 150 -28.58 -1.27 -23.38
CA PRO A 150 -28.96 -1.61 -21.99
C PRO A 150 -28.86 -3.10 -21.57
N GLY A 151 -28.67 -3.35 -20.27
CA GLY A 151 -29.27 -4.51 -19.58
C GLY A 151 -28.42 -5.21 -18.50
N GLY A 152 -28.96 -5.32 -17.27
CA GLY A 152 -28.50 -6.28 -16.24
C GLY A 152 -28.01 -5.68 -14.90
N LYS A 153 -28.52 -6.17 -13.76
CA LYS A 153 -28.14 -5.85 -12.37
C LYS A 153 -27.86 -7.17 -11.62
N PRO A 154 -27.01 -7.19 -10.58
CA PRO A 154 -27.47 -7.23 -9.17
C PRO A 154 -26.70 -6.26 -8.22
N VAL A 155 -26.84 -6.43 -6.90
CA VAL A 155 -26.68 -5.41 -5.82
C VAL A 155 -25.69 -5.89 -4.73
N ALA A 156 -24.77 -5.02 -4.24
CA ALA A 156 -24.04 -5.08 -2.95
C ALA A 156 -23.39 -3.69 -2.65
N GLY A 157 -23.47 -3.07 -1.44
CA GLY A 157 -22.64 -3.27 -0.23
C GLY A 157 -21.29 -2.51 -0.39
N GLY A 158 -20.97 -1.36 0.20
CA GLY A 158 -20.98 -0.91 1.61
C GLY A 158 -19.53 -0.54 2.00
N CYS A 159 -19.15 0.75 1.92
CA CYS A 159 -17.76 1.23 1.96
C CYS A 159 -17.36 1.86 3.33
N GLY A 160 -16.15 1.55 3.81
CA GLY A 160 -15.46 2.08 5.01
C GLY A 160 -13.94 1.97 4.82
N PRO A 161 -13.09 2.64 5.63
CA PRO A 161 -12.16 3.63 5.07
C PRO A 161 -10.71 3.15 4.88
N ARG A 162 -10.28 3.06 3.62
CA ARG A 162 -9.01 3.61 3.09
C ARG A 162 -9.15 3.66 1.57
N ALA A 163 -8.65 4.73 0.96
CA ALA A 163 -8.67 4.89 -0.47
C ALA A 163 -7.71 3.89 -1.14
N CYS A 164 -8.19 2.66 -1.37
CA CYS A 164 -7.71 1.80 -2.43
C CYS A 164 -8.86 1.70 -3.44
N SER A 165 -9.03 2.74 -4.26
CA SER A 165 -10.00 2.72 -5.35
C SER A 165 -9.38 2.06 -6.58
N THR A 166 -9.06 0.77 -6.47
CA THR A 166 -9.06 -0.09 -7.66
C THR A 166 -10.41 -0.76 -7.68
N VAL A 167 -11.30 -0.26 -8.54
CA VAL A 167 -12.47 -1.02 -8.97
C VAL A 167 -11.92 -2.29 -9.58
N VAL A 168 -11.92 -3.38 -8.81
CA VAL A 168 -11.80 -4.71 -9.36
C VAL A 168 -13.02 -4.85 -10.26
N ASP A 169 -12.79 -5.03 -11.55
CA ASP A 169 -13.88 -5.38 -12.45
C ASP A 169 -14.50 -6.68 -11.93
N GLU A 170 -15.83 -6.77 -11.93
CA GLU A 170 -16.56 -7.96 -11.45
C GLU A 170 -16.35 -9.19 -12.36
N ASP A 171 -15.51 -9.08 -13.39
CA ASP A 171 -14.76 -10.19 -13.99
C ASP A 171 -13.68 -10.70 -13.01
N THR A 172 -14.17 -11.11 -11.84
CA THR A 172 -13.42 -11.64 -10.70
C THR A 172 -12.45 -12.71 -11.16
N VAL A 173 -11.16 -12.50 -10.88
CA VAL A 173 -10.16 -13.57 -10.87
C VAL A 173 -10.71 -14.68 -9.98
N ARG A 174 -11.27 -15.73 -10.61
CA ARG A 174 -11.80 -16.88 -9.91
C ARG A 174 -10.60 -17.73 -9.51
N TYR A 175 -10.17 -17.52 -8.27
CA TYR A 175 -9.15 -18.36 -7.64
C TYR A 175 -9.70 -19.78 -7.45
N ALA A 176 -8.84 -20.76 -7.66
CA ALA A 176 -9.04 -22.13 -7.21
C ALA A 176 -9.18 -22.17 -5.67
N PRO A 177 -9.76 -23.26 -5.11
CA PRO A 177 -9.91 -23.41 -3.67
C PRO A 177 -8.58 -23.22 -2.94
N ALA A 178 -8.58 -22.45 -1.86
CA ALA A 178 -7.36 -21.98 -1.19
C ALA A 178 -6.56 -23.09 -0.49
N ASP A 179 -7.17 -24.25 -0.27
CA ASP A 179 -6.57 -25.48 0.27
C ASP A 179 -5.92 -26.36 -0.81
N THR A 180 -5.99 -25.97 -2.08
CA THR A 180 -5.32 -26.66 -3.19
C THR A 180 -3.98 -26.02 -3.52
N GLY A 181 -3.04 -26.81 -4.06
CA GLY A 181 -1.76 -26.29 -4.54
C GLY A 181 -1.90 -25.21 -5.62
N ARG A 182 -2.86 -25.37 -6.55
CA ARG A 182 -3.20 -24.33 -7.54
C ARG A 182 -3.73 -23.06 -6.87
N GLY A 183 -4.66 -23.17 -5.93
CA GLY A 183 -5.19 -22.00 -5.23
C GLY A 183 -4.14 -21.26 -4.39
N ALA A 184 -3.20 -21.99 -3.79
CA ALA A 184 -2.05 -21.40 -3.12
C ALA A 184 -1.12 -20.66 -4.09
N LEU A 185 -0.86 -21.24 -5.27
CA LEU A 185 -0.03 -20.61 -6.31
C LEU A 185 -0.67 -19.35 -6.87
N GLU A 186 -1.97 -19.39 -7.17
CA GLU A 186 -2.72 -18.24 -7.69
C GLU A 186 -2.75 -17.08 -6.69
N ARG A 187 -2.64 -17.35 -5.38
CA ARG A 187 -2.51 -16.32 -4.32
C ARG A 187 -1.06 -15.95 -3.99
N GLY A 188 -0.09 -16.49 -4.73
CA GLY A 188 1.34 -16.27 -4.52
C GLY A 188 1.86 -16.75 -3.18
N ARG A 189 1.29 -17.83 -2.62
CA ARG A 189 1.76 -18.42 -1.37
C ARG A 189 2.96 -19.32 -1.59
N GLY A 190 3.78 -19.46 -0.55
CA GLY A 190 4.91 -20.39 -0.55
C GLY A 190 4.51 -21.85 -0.74
N ALA A 191 3.36 -22.28 -0.20
CA ALA A 191 2.83 -23.63 -0.44
C ALA A 191 2.57 -23.88 -1.92
N GLY A 192 2.12 -22.87 -2.67
CA GLY A 192 1.91 -22.96 -4.12
C GLY A 192 3.22 -23.11 -4.89
N TYR A 193 4.29 -22.45 -4.42
CA TYR A 193 5.61 -22.53 -5.03
C TYR A 193 6.19 -23.94 -4.88
N VAL A 194 6.19 -24.44 -3.64
CA VAL A 194 6.67 -25.79 -3.30
C VAL A 194 5.84 -26.85 -4.03
N TRP A 195 4.51 -26.70 -4.05
CA TRP A 195 3.62 -27.60 -4.78
C TRP A 195 3.93 -27.64 -6.28
N ALA A 196 4.10 -26.50 -6.94
CA ALA A 196 4.35 -26.46 -8.37
C ALA A 196 5.68 -27.13 -8.77
N LEU A 197 6.70 -27.03 -7.92
CA LEU A 197 7.97 -27.72 -8.14
C LEU A 197 7.88 -29.23 -7.90
N ARG A 198 7.02 -29.65 -6.96
CA ARG A 198 6.77 -31.08 -6.68
C ARG A 198 5.93 -31.71 -7.78
N GLU A 199 4.80 -31.10 -8.13
CA GLU A 199 3.85 -31.57 -9.15
C GLU A 199 4.13 -30.90 -10.50
N ARG A 200 5.33 -31.12 -11.06
CA ARG A 200 5.88 -30.29 -12.16
C ARG A 200 4.93 -30.08 -13.33
N GLU A 201 4.19 -31.09 -13.78
CA GLU A 201 3.29 -30.95 -14.93
C GLU A 201 2.09 -30.04 -14.62
N ALA A 202 1.39 -30.31 -13.50
CA ALA A 202 0.30 -29.46 -13.03
C ALA A 202 0.79 -28.05 -12.66
N GLY A 203 2.00 -27.94 -12.12
CA GLY A 203 2.66 -26.68 -11.81
C GLY A 203 2.95 -25.85 -13.06
N ARG A 204 3.47 -26.48 -14.14
CA ARG A 204 3.68 -25.82 -15.43
C ARG A 204 2.38 -25.25 -15.98
N GLU A 205 1.31 -26.04 -16.01
CA GLU A 205 -0.01 -25.59 -16.46
C GLU A 205 -0.53 -24.42 -15.61
N ALA A 206 -0.46 -24.54 -14.29
CA ALA A 206 -0.95 -23.52 -13.36
C ALA A 206 -0.18 -22.19 -13.49
N VAL A 207 1.14 -22.23 -13.68
CA VAL A 207 1.95 -21.03 -13.90
C VAL A 207 1.59 -20.36 -15.22
N LEU A 208 1.51 -21.12 -16.32
CA LEU A 208 1.10 -20.59 -17.63
C LEU A 208 -0.29 -19.93 -17.58
N ASP A 209 -1.21 -20.52 -16.82
CA ASP A 209 -2.54 -19.97 -16.63
C ASP A 209 -2.55 -18.69 -15.78
N CYS A 210 -1.68 -18.60 -14.75
CA CYS A 210 -1.48 -17.35 -14.00
C CYS A 210 -0.91 -16.22 -14.86
N LEU A 211 0.02 -16.53 -15.77
CA LEU A 211 0.56 -15.56 -16.73
C LEU A 211 -0.55 -15.00 -17.63
N ARG A 212 -1.47 -15.87 -18.07
CA ARG A 212 -2.58 -15.51 -18.96
C ARG A 212 -3.63 -14.63 -18.26
N ARG A 213 -4.07 -15.02 -17.06
CA ARG A 213 -5.26 -14.42 -16.41
C ARG A 213 -4.97 -13.27 -15.45
N ASP A 214 -3.72 -13.02 -15.09
CA ASP A 214 -3.31 -12.11 -13.99
C ASP A 214 -4.02 -12.43 -12.68
N THR A 215 -3.38 -13.19 -11.82
CA THR A 215 -4.01 -13.55 -10.54
C THR A 215 -3.80 -12.52 -9.45
N ARG A 216 -3.11 -11.39 -9.71
CA ARG A 216 -2.81 -10.39 -8.67
C ARG A 216 -4.09 -9.72 -8.18
N TYR A 217 -4.21 -9.60 -6.86
CA TYR A 217 -5.35 -8.90 -6.27
C TYR A 217 -5.26 -7.39 -6.53
N ASP A 218 -4.09 -6.82 -6.23
CA ASP A 218 -3.76 -5.42 -6.49
C ASP A 218 -2.39 -5.36 -7.17
N ARG A 219 -2.39 -5.04 -8.46
CA ARG A 219 -1.17 -4.94 -9.27
C ARG A 219 -0.20 -3.86 -8.79
N GLN A 220 -0.64 -2.90 -7.97
CA GLN A 220 0.20 -1.83 -7.44
C GLN A 220 1.05 -2.28 -6.24
N SER A 221 0.58 -3.30 -5.51
CA SER A 221 1.21 -3.78 -4.27
C SER A 221 1.70 -5.22 -4.35
N ASP A 222 1.22 -6.02 -5.32
CA ASP A 222 1.50 -7.46 -5.40
C ASP A 222 2.75 -7.77 -6.25
N ALA A 223 3.83 -8.19 -5.58
CA ALA A 223 5.13 -8.53 -6.17
C ALA A 223 5.17 -9.92 -6.87
N ARG A 224 4.02 -10.43 -7.35
CA ARG A 224 3.93 -11.77 -7.94
C ARG A 224 4.76 -11.98 -9.21
N HIS A 225 5.22 -10.93 -9.87
CA HIS A 225 6.08 -11.05 -11.04
C HIS A 225 7.42 -11.75 -10.72
N ASP A 226 8.05 -11.46 -9.57
CA ASP A 226 9.29 -12.12 -9.16
C ASP A 226 9.07 -13.59 -8.80
N TYR A 227 7.95 -13.87 -8.14
CA TYR A 227 7.51 -15.22 -7.81
C TYR A 227 7.27 -16.07 -9.08
N LEU A 228 6.56 -15.50 -10.06
CA LEU A 228 6.29 -16.17 -11.33
C LEU A 228 7.55 -16.32 -12.18
N ALA A 229 8.46 -15.34 -12.18
CA ALA A 229 9.75 -15.44 -12.86
C ALA A 229 10.60 -16.59 -12.32
N GLN A 230 10.69 -16.72 -10.99
CA GLN A 230 11.39 -17.82 -10.35
C GLN A 230 10.78 -19.18 -10.76
N LEU A 231 9.44 -19.30 -10.77
CA LEU A 231 8.76 -20.52 -11.22
C LEU A 231 8.95 -20.81 -12.71
N VAL A 232 8.91 -19.79 -13.58
CA VAL A 232 9.19 -19.94 -15.02
C VAL A 232 10.58 -20.51 -15.25
N GLY A 233 11.59 -19.99 -14.54
CA GLY A 233 12.95 -20.52 -14.60
C GLY A 233 13.07 -21.94 -14.04
N ALA A 234 12.56 -22.18 -12.83
CA ALA A 234 12.66 -23.47 -12.14
C ALA A 234 11.87 -24.61 -12.82
N LEU A 235 10.79 -24.26 -13.52
CA LEU A 235 10.01 -25.19 -14.34
C LEU A 235 10.50 -25.27 -15.78
N ALA A 236 11.48 -24.45 -16.19
CA ALA A 236 11.94 -24.37 -17.58
C ALA A 236 10.75 -24.21 -18.56
N LEU A 237 9.94 -23.19 -18.32
CA LEU A 237 8.83 -22.82 -19.20
C LEU A 237 9.32 -22.02 -20.41
N PRO A 238 8.67 -22.15 -21.58
CA PRO A 238 9.00 -21.34 -22.74
C PRO A 238 8.73 -19.84 -22.47
N LEU A 239 9.53 -18.96 -23.09
CA LEU A 239 9.36 -17.51 -22.95
C LEU A 239 8.33 -16.92 -23.93
N ASP A 240 7.85 -17.69 -24.91
CA ASP A 240 6.89 -17.19 -25.91
C ASP A 240 5.61 -16.59 -25.32
N PRO A 241 4.97 -17.16 -24.27
CA PRO A 241 3.84 -16.52 -23.62
C PRO A 241 4.19 -15.15 -23.02
N LEU A 242 5.42 -14.97 -22.51
CA LEU A 242 5.88 -13.68 -21.97
C LEU A 242 6.16 -12.66 -23.09
N ARG A 243 6.69 -13.11 -24.23
CA ARG A 243 6.82 -12.27 -25.43
C ARG A 243 5.47 -11.79 -25.94
N GLN A 244 4.47 -12.68 -25.98
CA GLN A 244 3.10 -12.32 -26.35
C GLN A 244 2.50 -11.30 -25.38
N LEU A 245 2.77 -11.41 -24.07
CA LEU A 245 2.38 -10.41 -23.10
C LEU A 245 3.09 -9.07 -23.35
N LEU A 246 4.40 -9.09 -23.62
CA LEU A 246 5.19 -7.90 -23.93
C LEU A 246 4.68 -7.18 -25.19
N ASP A 247 4.23 -7.92 -26.20
CA ASP A 247 3.66 -7.39 -27.45
C ASP A 247 2.15 -7.05 -27.36
N SER A 248 1.52 -7.26 -26.21
CA SER A 248 0.07 -7.08 -26.03
C SER A 248 -0.39 -5.67 -26.37
N GLU A 249 -1.68 -5.48 -26.66
CA GLU A 249 -2.26 -4.13 -26.69
C GLU A 249 -2.75 -3.64 -25.33
N ASP A 250 -2.92 -4.56 -24.39
CA ASP A 250 -3.32 -4.27 -23.04
C ASP A 250 -2.10 -3.86 -22.20
N GLN A 251 -2.10 -2.63 -21.69
CA GLN A 251 -0.97 -2.08 -20.94
C GLN A 251 -0.66 -2.92 -19.68
N HIS A 252 -1.67 -3.49 -19.02
CA HIS A 252 -1.43 -4.30 -17.83
C HIS A 252 -0.82 -5.65 -18.17
N ALA A 253 -1.25 -6.27 -19.26
CA ALA A 253 -0.63 -7.48 -19.80
C ALA A 253 0.83 -7.26 -20.18
N HIS A 254 1.14 -6.11 -20.76
CA HIS A 254 2.51 -5.73 -21.06
C HIS A 254 3.36 -5.48 -19.83
N GLU A 255 2.89 -4.66 -18.89
CA GLU A 255 3.57 -4.40 -17.62
C GLU A 255 3.90 -5.73 -16.92
N ARG A 256 3.00 -6.73 -16.99
CA ARG A 256 3.29 -8.09 -16.49
C ARG A 256 4.43 -8.76 -17.24
N GLY A 257 4.35 -8.83 -18.57
CA GLY A 257 5.35 -9.49 -19.40
C GLY A 257 6.74 -8.89 -19.19
N ASP A 258 6.81 -7.56 -19.20
CA ASP A 258 8.00 -6.76 -18.93
C ASP A 258 8.62 -7.08 -17.56
N GLN A 259 7.84 -6.97 -16.48
CA GLN A 259 8.32 -7.22 -15.11
C GLN A 259 8.87 -8.65 -14.92
N ILE A 260 8.20 -9.66 -15.50
CA ILE A 260 8.62 -11.06 -15.39
C ILE A 260 9.88 -11.32 -16.21
N LEU A 261 9.96 -10.78 -17.44
CA LEU A 261 11.15 -10.89 -18.27
C LEU A 261 12.35 -10.18 -17.62
N ALA A 262 12.15 -9.03 -16.96
CA ALA A 262 13.22 -8.32 -16.27
C ALA A 262 13.76 -9.14 -15.08
N ALA A 263 12.88 -9.77 -14.31
CA ALA A 263 13.26 -10.69 -13.23
C ALA A 263 13.99 -11.96 -13.78
N LEU A 264 13.54 -12.51 -14.91
CA LEU A 264 14.24 -13.62 -15.58
C LEU A 264 15.63 -13.21 -16.08
N ALA A 265 15.76 -12.01 -16.65
CA ALA A 265 17.05 -11.47 -17.08
C ALA A 265 18.01 -11.34 -15.89
N LEU A 266 17.54 -10.80 -14.76
CA LEU A 266 18.32 -10.68 -13.52
C LEU A 266 18.80 -12.04 -12.99
N THR A 267 17.97 -13.06 -13.10
CA THR A 267 18.31 -14.43 -12.67
C THR A 267 19.13 -15.22 -13.69
N GLY A 268 19.52 -14.59 -14.81
CA GLY A 268 20.50 -15.12 -15.77
C GLY A 268 19.96 -15.48 -17.16
N SER A 269 18.68 -15.22 -17.45
CA SER A 269 18.12 -15.48 -18.78
C SER A 269 18.59 -14.45 -19.80
N VAL A 270 19.57 -14.84 -20.63
CA VAL A 270 20.06 -14.04 -21.75
C VAL A 270 18.95 -13.78 -22.76
N GLU A 271 18.10 -14.78 -23.03
CA GLU A 271 16.98 -14.67 -23.97
C GLU A 271 15.96 -13.61 -23.51
N ALA A 272 15.63 -13.56 -22.21
CA ALA A 272 14.75 -12.53 -21.66
C ALA A 272 15.38 -11.14 -21.77
N ARG A 273 16.67 -11.02 -21.47
CA ARG A 273 17.41 -9.75 -21.59
C ARG A 273 17.41 -9.24 -23.03
N GLU A 274 17.70 -10.11 -24.01
CA GLU A 274 17.70 -9.71 -25.42
C GLU A 274 16.29 -9.37 -25.92
N ALA A 275 15.25 -10.08 -25.47
CA ALA A 275 13.87 -9.74 -25.79
C ALA A 275 13.50 -8.33 -25.33
N LEU A 276 13.83 -7.95 -24.08
CA LEU A 276 13.59 -6.61 -23.56
C LEU A 276 14.39 -5.54 -24.32
N ARG A 277 15.67 -5.79 -24.57
CA ARG A 277 16.53 -4.85 -25.33
C ARG A 277 16.05 -4.68 -26.77
N GLN A 278 15.58 -5.74 -27.41
CA GLN A 278 14.96 -5.67 -28.74
C GLN A 278 13.65 -4.88 -28.70
N TYR A 279 12.86 -5.06 -27.64
CA TYR A 279 11.63 -4.29 -27.45
C TYR A 279 11.90 -2.80 -27.23
N VAL A 280 12.95 -2.41 -26.51
CA VAL A 280 13.35 -0.98 -26.41
C VAL A 280 13.62 -0.37 -27.79
N ARG A 281 14.18 -1.14 -28.72
CA ARG A 281 14.50 -0.66 -30.07
C ARG A 281 13.27 -0.47 -30.97
N HIS A 282 12.25 -1.32 -30.84
CA HIS A 282 11.17 -1.42 -31.83
C HIS A 282 9.75 -1.37 -31.25
N GLY A 283 9.59 -1.67 -29.97
CA GLY A 283 8.32 -1.79 -29.28
C GLY A 283 7.60 -0.47 -29.06
N ARG A 284 6.28 -0.56 -28.91
CA ARG A 284 5.40 0.60 -28.74
C ARG A 284 5.57 1.29 -27.39
N TRP A 285 5.74 0.51 -26.33
CA TRP A 285 5.91 0.96 -24.94
C TRP A 285 7.38 0.92 -24.50
N TRP A 286 8.27 1.25 -25.42
CA TRP A 286 9.71 1.12 -25.21
C TRP A 286 10.23 1.92 -24.01
N GLN A 287 9.62 3.09 -23.68
CA GLN A 287 10.02 3.87 -22.49
C GLN A 287 9.76 3.09 -21.21
N GLY A 288 8.58 2.47 -21.06
CA GLY A 288 8.25 1.66 -19.88
C GLY A 288 9.20 0.47 -19.70
N VAL A 289 9.52 -0.26 -20.77
CA VAL A 289 10.49 -1.37 -20.71
C VAL A 289 11.90 -0.87 -20.36
N LEU A 290 12.29 0.28 -20.90
CA LEU A 290 13.57 0.89 -20.60
C LEU A 290 13.65 1.35 -19.13
N ASP A 291 12.58 1.95 -18.61
CA ASP A 291 12.48 2.35 -17.21
C ASP A 291 12.56 1.12 -16.29
N THR A 292 11.85 0.02 -16.61
CA THR A 292 11.94 -1.24 -15.88
C THR A 292 13.35 -1.82 -15.90
N LEU A 293 14.02 -1.83 -17.05
CA LEU A 293 15.43 -2.27 -17.16
C LEU A 293 16.34 -1.38 -16.30
N ALA A 294 16.14 -0.07 -16.32
CA ALA A 294 16.99 0.87 -15.61
C ALA A 294 16.79 0.85 -14.09
N GLU A 295 15.55 0.64 -13.65
CA GLU A 295 15.19 0.50 -12.23
C GLU A 295 15.73 -0.81 -11.64
N ARG A 296 15.65 -1.90 -12.40
CA ARG A 296 15.91 -3.26 -11.86
C ARG A 296 17.28 -3.81 -12.21
N CYS A 297 17.85 -3.46 -13.36
CA CYS A 297 19.03 -4.12 -13.91
C CYS A 297 20.29 -3.25 -13.84
N PRO A 298 21.49 -3.88 -13.79
CA PRO A 298 22.76 -3.15 -13.80
C PRO A 298 22.91 -2.25 -15.03
N ALA A 299 23.46 -1.05 -14.84
CA ALA A 299 23.66 -0.05 -15.90
C ALA A 299 24.25 -0.59 -17.22
N PRO A 300 25.28 -1.46 -17.23
CA PRO A 300 25.85 -2.00 -18.46
C PRO A 300 24.87 -2.76 -19.37
N TRP A 301 23.67 -3.10 -18.89
CA TRP A 301 22.65 -3.82 -19.68
C TRP A 301 21.75 -2.90 -20.50
N TRP A 302 21.75 -1.61 -20.24
CA TRP A 302 20.85 -0.65 -20.89
C TRP A 302 21.52 0.69 -21.23
N ASP A 303 22.68 1.01 -20.66
CA ASP A 303 23.36 2.30 -20.89
C ASP A 303 23.73 2.51 -22.38
N ASP A 304 24.03 1.43 -23.09
CA ASP A 304 24.31 1.45 -24.54
C ASP A 304 23.07 1.74 -25.41
N LEU A 305 21.87 1.77 -24.82
CA LEU A 305 20.63 2.10 -25.50
C LEU A 305 20.36 3.61 -25.56
N ALA A 306 21.19 4.46 -24.94
CA ALA A 306 21.01 5.91 -24.88
C ALA A 306 20.73 6.53 -26.25
N GLU A 307 21.55 6.22 -27.26
CA GLU A 307 21.42 6.76 -28.60
C GLU A 307 20.11 6.31 -29.29
N VAL A 308 19.70 5.06 -29.05
CA VAL A 308 18.41 4.54 -29.54
C VAL A 308 17.26 5.27 -28.87
N ALA A 309 17.31 5.43 -27.55
CA ALA A 309 16.28 6.08 -26.76
C ALA A 309 16.11 7.54 -27.18
N LEU A 310 17.20 8.30 -27.31
CA LEU A 310 17.18 9.70 -27.74
C LEU A 310 16.62 9.88 -29.15
N ARG A 311 16.99 9.00 -30.09
CA ARG A 311 16.40 9.00 -31.44
C ARG A 311 14.91 8.72 -31.43
N ARG A 312 14.47 7.75 -30.62
CA ARG A 312 13.04 7.38 -30.52
C ARG A 312 12.21 8.45 -29.79
N LEU A 313 12.83 9.18 -28.88
CA LEU A 313 12.22 10.29 -28.18
C LEU A 313 11.92 11.46 -29.13
N ASP A 314 12.74 11.63 -30.18
CA ASP A 314 12.53 12.60 -31.26
C ASP A 314 12.27 14.04 -30.74
N GLY A 315 13.07 14.45 -29.75
CA GLY A 315 12.98 15.76 -29.11
C GLY A 315 11.83 15.93 -28.10
N ALA A 316 11.01 14.90 -27.86
CA ALA A 316 10.02 14.90 -26.78
C ALA A 316 10.69 14.85 -25.39
N GLU A 317 9.93 15.14 -24.33
CA GLU A 317 10.37 14.90 -22.95
C GLU A 317 10.10 13.44 -22.57
N PRO A 318 11.01 12.76 -21.84
CA PRO A 318 10.74 11.42 -21.31
C PRO A 318 9.51 11.40 -20.40
N GLU A 319 8.85 10.24 -20.30
CA GLU A 319 7.70 10.09 -19.39
C GLU A 319 8.09 10.27 -17.91
N TYR A 320 9.30 9.87 -17.54
CA TYR A 320 9.82 9.95 -16.17
C TYR A 320 11.25 10.51 -16.13
N PRO A 321 11.45 11.82 -16.39
CA PRO A 321 12.78 12.42 -16.52
C PRO A 321 13.60 12.41 -15.22
N SER A 322 12.93 12.25 -14.07
CA SER A 322 13.56 12.16 -12.75
C SER A 322 13.92 10.74 -12.32
N GLY A 323 13.79 9.73 -13.19
CA GLY A 323 14.20 8.35 -12.94
C GLY A 323 15.43 7.93 -13.76
N GLU A 324 16.10 6.84 -13.36
CA GLU A 324 16.99 6.13 -14.29
C GLU A 324 16.13 5.56 -15.46
N PRO A 325 16.64 5.55 -16.71
CA PRO A 325 17.99 5.93 -17.12
C PRO A 325 18.16 7.44 -17.41
N TRP A 326 17.06 8.19 -17.43
CA TRP A 326 17.02 9.59 -17.88
C TRP A 326 17.86 10.52 -16.99
N LEU A 327 17.89 10.27 -15.68
CA LEU A 327 18.77 10.98 -14.75
C LEU A 327 20.25 10.88 -15.13
N ARG A 328 20.68 9.70 -15.57
CA ARG A 328 22.05 9.45 -16.01
C ARG A 328 22.33 10.09 -17.35
N TRP A 329 21.36 10.10 -18.25
CA TRP A 329 21.47 10.70 -19.58
C TRP A 329 21.04 12.17 -19.64
N ARG A 330 20.85 12.83 -18.49
CA ARG A 330 20.35 14.22 -18.42
C ARG A 330 21.18 15.23 -19.22
N GLU A 331 22.49 14.99 -19.33
CA GLU A 331 23.40 15.84 -20.10
C GLU A 331 23.22 15.67 -21.62
N LEU A 332 22.57 14.58 -22.03
CA LEU A 332 22.21 14.29 -23.42
C LEU A 332 20.79 14.77 -23.78
N LEU A 333 19.98 15.12 -22.77
CA LEU A 333 18.62 15.61 -22.96
C LEU A 333 18.63 17.12 -23.24
N PRO A 334 17.64 17.63 -23.99
CA PRO A 334 17.43 19.07 -24.11
C PRO A 334 17.20 19.70 -22.73
N GLU A 335 17.67 20.94 -22.49
CA GLU A 335 17.37 21.62 -21.23
C GLU A 335 15.85 21.71 -21.02
N PRO A 336 15.32 21.21 -19.89
CA PRO A 336 13.90 21.32 -19.62
C PRO A 336 13.51 22.78 -19.40
N PRO A 337 12.31 23.21 -19.83
CA PRO A 337 11.80 24.53 -19.48
C PRO A 337 11.76 24.68 -17.96
N ARG A 338 12.35 25.78 -17.45
CA ARG A 338 12.39 26.03 -16.00
C ARG A 338 10.97 26.01 -15.43
N PRO A 339 10.65 25.17 -14.44
CA PRO A 339 9.34 25.19 -13.82
C PRO A 339 9.09 26.56 -13.21
N ARG A 340 7.90 27.12 -13.46
CA ARG A 340 7.47 28.34 -12.78
C ARG A 340 7.43 28.06 -11.27
N PRO A 341 7.98 28.94 -10.43
CA PRO A 341 7.86 28.77 -8.99
C PRO A 341 6.38 28.79 -8.61
N VAL A 342 5.86 27.63 -8.20
CA VAL A 342 4.51 27.52 -7.63
C VAL A 342 4.52 28.32 -6.33
N ARG A 343 3.81 29.44 -6.33
CA ARG A 343 3.68 30.31 -5.16
C ARG A 343 2.76 29.59 -4.17
N ARG A 344 3.37 28.97 -3.15
CA ARG A 344 2.63 28.32 -2.06
C ARG A 344 2.07 29.39 -1.12
N ASP A 345 0.79 29.72 -1.27
CA ASP A 345 0.06 30.40 -0.21
C ASP A 345 -0.19 29.39 0.91
N ARG A 346 0.72 29.37 1.89
CA ARG A 346 0.56 28.60 3.13
C ARG A 346 -0.41 29.35 4.04
N PRO A 347 -1.58 28.82 4.42
CA PRO A 347 -2.27 29.31 5.60
C PRO A 347 -1.61 28.69 6.84
N ALA A 348 -0.30 28.92 7.02
CA ALA A 348 0.47 28.43 8.16
C ALA A 348 0.27 29.27 9.44
N ALA A 349 -0.47 30.38 9.36
CA ALA A 349 -0.53 31.39 10.41
C ALA A 349 -1.76 31.32 11.34
N SER A 350 -2.74 30.46 11.10
CA SER A 350 -3.92 30.36 11.98
C SER A 350 -3.55 29.67 13.30
N ASP A 351 -3.83 30.30 14.44
CA ASP A 351 -3.65 29.67 15.75
C ASP A 351 -4.57 28.44 15.95
N THR A 352 -4.28 27.59 16.93
CA THR A 352 -5.03 26.35 17.18
C THR A 352 -6.49 26.62 17.53
N ALA A 353 -6.78 27.71 18.25
CA ALA A 353 -8.13 28.08 18.63
C ALA A 353 -9.00 28.41 17.40
N ARG A 354 -8.45 29.12 16.43
CA ARG A 354 -9.10 29.44 15.16
C ARG A 354 -9.36 28.18 14.33
N LEU A 355 -8.42 27.25 14.30
CA LEU A 355 -8.63 25.97 13.60
C LEU A 355 -9.78 25.18 14.23
N LEU A 356 -9.82 25.07 15.56
CA LEU A 356 -10.92 24.42 16.27
C LEU A 356 -12.26 25.13 16.04
N ALA A 357 -12.27 26.47 15.98
CA ALA A 357 -13.47 27.24 15.68
C ALA A 357 -14.02 26.95 14.27
N VAL A 358 -13.15 26.84 13.26
CA VAL A 358 -13.53 26.43 11.89
C VAL A 358 -14.11 25.01 11.88
N LEU A 359 -13.56 24.11 12.69
CA LEU A 359 -14.06 22.73 12.77
C LEU A 359 -15.43 22.63 13.47
N ALA A 360 -15.64 23.46 14.50
CA ALA A 360 -16.89 23.53 15.26
C ALA A 360 -18.00 24.28 14.51
N ASP A 361 -17.67 25.14 13.56
CA ASP A 361 -18.64 25.84 12.73
C ASP A 361 -19.22 24.91 11.63
N GLY A 362 -20.46 24.47 11.84
CA GLY A 362 -21.19 23.67 10.85
C GLY A 362 -21.50 24.39 9.53
N GLY A 363 -21.29 25.71 9.46
CA GLY A 363 -21.41 26.51 8.24
C GLY A 363 -20.13 26.60 7.40
N SER A 364 -18.98 26.20 7.94
CA SER A 364 -17.68 26.27 7.25
C SER A 364 -17.61 25.29 6.07
N HIS A 365 -16.93 25.69 4.99
CA HIS A 365 -16.87 24.88 3.77
C HIS A 365 -16.10 23.55 4.03
N PRO A 366 -16.51 22.39 3.46
CA PRO A 366 -15.82 21.12 3.68
C PRO A 366 -14.31 21.14 3.39
N GLY A 367 -13.88 21.95 2.40
CA GLY A 367 -12.47 22.18 2.10
C GLY A 367 -11.72 22.93 3.20
N GLU A 368 -12.34 23.93 3.83
CA GLU A 368 -11.75 24.68 4.94
C GLU A 368 -11.64 23.81 6.19
N ARG A 369 -12.67 23.00 6.49
CA ARG A 369 -12.63 22.02 7.59
C ARG A 369 -11.55 20.97 7.34
N SER A 370 -11.40 20.47 6.11
CA SER A 370 -10.33 19.52 5.75
C SER A 370 -8.93 20.14 5.92
N ALA A 371 -8.73 21.38 5.48
CA ALA A 371 -7.48 22.11 5.67
C ALA A 371 -7.16 22.35 7.15
N ALA A 372 -8.19 22.63 7.98
CA ALA A 372 -8.03 22.78 9.41
C ALA A 372 -7.63 21.47 10.10
N VAL A 373 -8.25 20.34 9.75
CA VAL A 373 -7.83 19.01 10.24
C VAL A 373 -6.39 18.70 9.84
N ALA A 374 -6.02 18.96 8.58
CA ALA A 374 -4.66 18.73 8.09
C ALA A 374 -3.62 19.60 8.82
N ALA A 375 -3.96 20.86 9.10
CA ALA A 375 -3.12 21.75 9.90
C ALA A 375 -2.95 21.24 11.34
N LEU A 376 -4.00 20.75 11.99
CA LEU A 376 -3.92 20.13 13.32
C LEU A 376 -3.11 18.83 13.31
N ALA A 377 -3.25 17.98 12.28
CA ALA A 377 -2.51 16.72 12.14
C ALA A 377 -0.98 16.92 12.09
N ARG A 378 -0.52 18.13 11.74
CA ARG A 378 0.90 18.52 11.69
C ARG A 378 1.40 19.19 12.98
N ARG A 379 0.54 19.43 13.97
CA ARG A 379 0.85 20.09 15.25
C ARG A 379 1.01 19.08 16.39
N PRO A 380 1.48 19.52 17.59
CA PRO A 380 1.31 18.73 18.81
C PRO A 380 -0.16 18.32 19.01
N PRO A 381 -0.44 17.16 19.64
CA PRO A 381 -1.80 16.67 19.82
C PRO A 381 -2.70 17.68 20.56
N VAL A 382 -3.95 17.82 20.10
CA VAL A 382 -4.94 18.80 20.59
C VAL A 382 -6.19 18.04 21.06
N PRO A 383 -6.29 17.68 22.36
CA PRO A 383 -7.42 16.91 22.89
C PRO A 383 -8.79 17.56 22.67
N GLU A 384 -8.84 18.89 22.53
CA GLU A 384 -10.05 19.66 22.23
C GLU A 384 -10.67 19.31 20.86
N LEU A 385 -9.97 18.55 20.02
CA LEU A 385 -10.52 17.97 18.79
C LEU A 385 -11.54 16.86 19.06
N LEU A 386 -11.38 16.08 20.14
CA LEU A 386 -12.16 14.86 20.41
C LEU A 386 -13.67 15.06 20.34
N PRO A 387 -14.26 16.09 20.99
CA PRO A 387 -15.71 16.30 20.96
C PRO A 387 -16.25 16.65 19.58
N LEU A 388 -15.39 17.15 18.68
CA LEU A 388 -15.77 17.56 17.33
C LEU A 388 -15.78 16.39 16.35
N VAL A 389 -14.99 15.33 16.62
CA VAL A 389 -14.74 14.21 15.70
C VAL A 389 -16.01 13.65 15.06
N PRO A 390 -17.12 13.37 15.78
CA PRO A 390 -18.33 12.81 15.17
C PRO A 390 -18.92 13.70 14.05
N GLU A 391 -18.69 15.00 14.08
CA GLU A 391 -19.20 15.97 13.10
C GLU A 391 -18.20 16.24 11.95
N LEU A 392 -17.02 15.63 11.98
CA LEU A 392 -15.95 15.82 10.98
C LEU A 392 -16.01 14.77 9.87
N TYR A 393 -17.09 14.81 9.11
CA TYR A 393 -17.29 13.91 7.98
C TYR A 393 -17.65 14.66 6.69
N THR A 394 -17.49 13.97 5.58
CA THR A 394 -17.92 14.38 4.24
C THR A 394 -18.71 13.26 3.59
N THR A 395 -19.67 13.65 2.76
CA THR A 395 -20.42 12.75 1.86
C THR A 395 -19.98 12.91 0.42
N THR A 396 -18.85 13.59 0.16
CA THR A 396 -18.37 13.86 -1.20
C THR A 396 -17.17 12.98 -1.55
N PRO A 397 -17.16 12.29 -2.71
CA PRO A 397 -18.31 12.11 -3.60
C PRO A 397 -19.39 11.19 -3.00
N ALA A 398 -20.65 11.41 -3.41
CA ALA A 398 -21.84 10.79 -2.81
C ALA A 398 -21.87 9.26 -2.92
N GLU A 399 -21.20 8.68 -3.93
CA GLU A 399 -21.15 7.24 -4.12
C GLU A 399 -20.42 6.50 -2.99
N LEU A 400 -19.56 7.19 -2.24
CA LEU A 400 -18.74 6.62 -1.17
C LEU A 400 -19.38 6.76 0.22
N GLY A 401 -20.56 7.36 0.30
CA GLY A 401 -21.27 7.57 1.57
C GLY A 401 -20.54 8.51 2.53
N GLU A 402 -20.93 8.45 3.81
CA GLU A 402 -20.27 9.22 4.87
C GLU A 402 -18.87 8.69 5.17
N ARG A 403 -17.90 9.59 5.21
CA ARG A 403 -16.50 9.29 5.54
C ARG A 403 -15.90 10.40 6.38
N GLY A 404 -14.98 10.07 7.27
CA GLY A 404 -14.22 11.08 8.01
C GLY A 404 -13.50 12.04 7.06
N LEU A 405 -13.32 13.29 7.47
CA LEU A 405 -12.54 14.25 6.70
C LEU A 405 -11.10 13.73 6.47
N PRO A 406 -10.46 14.10 5.34
CA PRO A 406 -9.04 13.80 5.11
C PRO A 406 -8.18 14.18 6.32
N TRP A 407 -7.16 13.39 6.61
CA TRP A 407 -6.24 13.56 7.74
C TRP A 407 -6.83 13.38 9.14
N LEU A 408 -8.14 13.20 9.29
CA LEU A 408 -8.77 13.05 10.61
C LEU A 408 -8.23 11.85 11.38
N GLY A 409 -8.08 10.70 10.70
CA GLY A 409 -7.47 9.52 11.29
C GLY A 409 -6.07 9.82 11.86
N ARG A 410 -5.21 10.49 11.10
CA ARG A 410 -3.86 10.88 11.55
C ARG A 410 -3.91 11.85 12.74
N ALA A 411 -4.81 12.83 12.72
CA ALA A 411 -4.97 13.78 13.81
C ALA A 411 -5.37 13.08 15.11
N VAL A 412 -6.32 12.15 15.03
CA VAL A 412 -6.83 11.36 16.16
C VAL A 412 -5.80 10.34 16.65
N GLU A 413 -5.13 9.60 15.76
CA GLU A 413 -4.09 8.64 16.12
C GLU A 413 -2.97 9.28 16.95
N ARG A 414 -2.60 10.53 16.64
CA ARG A 414 -1.58 11.27 17.39
C ARG A 414 -1.99 11.65 18.81
N LEU A 415 -3.29 11.62 19.14
CA LEU A 415 -3.78 11.83 20.51
C LEU A 415 -3.44 10.65 21.42
N GLY A 416 -3.22 9.46 20.85
CA GLY A 416 -2.85 8.26 21.59
C GLY A 416 -3.88 7.89 22.65
N VAL A 417 -3.39 7.62 23.86
CA VAL A 417 -4.22 7.25 25.03
C VAL A 417 -5.28 8.28 25.39
N ALA A 418 -5.08 9.56 25.03
CA ALA A 418 -6.07 10.61 25.30
C ALA A 418 -7.39 10.41 24.54
N ALA A 419 -7.37 9.68 23.41
CA ALA A 419 -8.55 9.39 22.62
C ALA A 419 -9.32 8.13 23.05
N LEU A 420 -8.84 7.37 24.04
CA LEU A 420 -9.40 6.04 24.36
C LEU A 420 -10.85 6.09 24.83
N ALA A 421 -11.18 7.05 25.71
CA ALA A 421 -12.52 7.17 26.24
C ALA A 421 -13.56 7.42 25.13
N ASP A 422 -13.27 8.35 24.22
CA ASP A 422 -14.12 8.64 23.06
C ASP A 422 -14.13 7.49 22.05
N ALA A 423 -12.97 6.86 21.80
CA ALA A 423 -12.82 5.77 20.85
C ALA A 423 -13.68 4.55 21.19
N ARG A 424 -13.85 4.23 22.48
CA ARG A 424 -14.77 3.17 22.93
C ARG A 424 -16.22 3.47 22.54
N GLY A 425 -16.64 4.73 22.65
CA GLY A 425 -17.95 5.18 22.18
C GLY A 425 -18.07 5.16 20.65
N TRP A 426 -17.02 5.58 19.95
CA TRP A 426 -16.99 5.60 18.48
C TRP A 426 -17.04 4.20 17.89
N ALA A 427 -16.32 3.23 18.46
CA ALA A 427 -16.28 1.84 18.01
C ALA A 427 -17.69 1.21 17.97
N LEU A 428 -18.58 1.62 18.87
CA LEU A 428 -19.98 1.18 18.95
C LEU A 428 -20.94 2.00 18.06
N SER A 429 -20.43 2.97 17.31
CA SER A 429 -21.26 3.81 16.45
C SER A 429 -21.89 3.01 15.31
N SER A 430 -23.15 3.33 14.98
CA SER A 430 -23.80 2.83 13.76
C SER A 430 -23.23 3.42 12.47
N ARG A 431 -22.34 4.42 12.56
CA ARG A 431 -21.67 5.05 11.42
C ARG A 431 -20.35 4.32 11.14
N PRO A 432 -20.23 3.59 10.01
CA PRO A 432 -19.07 2.72 9.78
C PRO A 432 -17.71 3.41 9.80
N TRP A 433 -17.62 4.64 9.27
CA TRP A 433 -16.37 5.40 9.28
C TRP A 433 -15.92 5.79 10.71
N LEU A 434 -16.88 6.08 11.59
CA LEU A 434 -16.60 6.48 12.97
C LEU A 434 -16.28 5.25 13.83
N SER A 435 -17.00 4.14 13.61
CA SER A 435 -16.67 2.85 14.21
C SER A 435 -15.26 2.40 13.82
N GLY A 436 -14.91 2.43 12.53
CA GLY A 436 -13.56 2.12 12.06
C GLY A 436 -12.49 3.03 12.65
N LEU A 437 -12.77 4.33 12.80
CA LEU A 437 -11.85 5.26 13.46
C LEU A 437 -11.64 4.89 14.94
N GLY A 438 -12.72 4.62 15.69
CA GLY A 438 -12.65 4.17 17.07
C GLY A 438 -11.83 2.88 17.22
N LEU A 439 -12.15 1.86 16.43
CA LEU A 439 -11.44 0.58 16.41
C LEU A 439 -9.94 0.76 16.08
N SER A 440 -9.60 1.67 15.16
CA SER A 440 -8.20 1.98 14.83
C SER A 440 -7.40 2.59 15.99
N VAL A 441 -8.07 3.31 16.89
CA VAL A 441 -7.48 3.82 18.13
C VAL A 441 -7.35 2.70 19.16
N LEU A 442 -8.39 1.88 19.33
CA LEU A 442 -8.37 0.74 20.26
C LEU A 442 -7.31 -0.30 19.88
N ALA A 443 -7.14 -0.58 18.59
CA ALA A 443 -6.10 -1.48 18.09
C ALA A 443 -4.68 -1.01 18.49
N ARG A 444 -4.42 0.30 18.44
CA ARG A 444 -3.10 0.88 18.72
C ARG A 444 -2.85 1.21 20.19
N HIS A 445 -3.88 1.59 20.92
CA HIS A 445 -3.75 2.16 22.26
C HIS A 445 -4.63 1.50 23.31
N GLY A 446 -5.62 0.70 22.90
CA GLY A 446 -6.58 0.04 23.80
C GLY A 446 -5.94 -0.99 24.72
N GLU A 447 -6.74 -1.42 25.68
CA GLU A 447 -6.42 -2.36 26.76
C GLU A 447 -7.11 -3.71 26.49
N GLU A 448 -6.84 -4.73 27.31
CA GLU A 448 -7.41 -6.07 27.11
C GLU A 448 -8.95 -6.07 27.13
N ASP A 449 -9.57 -5.16 27.88
CA ASP A 449 -11.03 -4.97 27.91
C ASP A 449 -11.62 -4.56 26.54
N ASP A 450 -10.80 -4.01 25.65
CA ASP A 450 -11.19 -3.60 24.30
C ASP A 450 -11.08 -4.76 23.28
N LEU A 451 -10.45 -5.88 23.64
CA LEU A 451 -10.26 -7.05 22.75
C LEU A 451 -11.56 -7.58 22.14
N PRO A 452 -12.69 -7.72 22.87
CA PRO A 452 -13.93 -8.22 22.28
C PRO A 452 -14.39 -7.41 21.06
N LEU A 453 -14.18 -6.09 21.04
CA LEU A 453 -14.53 -5.23 19.90
C LEU A 453 -13.62 -5.50 18.69
N LEU A 454 -12.32 -5.66 18.93
CA LEU A 454 -11.34 -5.94 17.87
C LEU A 454 -11.53 -7.34 17.27
N LEU A 455 -11.85 -8.34 18.09
CA LEU A 455 -12.15 -9.70 17.65
C LEU A 455 -13.44 -9.75 16.81
N ALA A 456 -14.48 -9.04 17.25
CA ALA A 456 -15.73 -8.95 16.50
C ALA A 456 -15.53 -8.28 15.14
N GLU A 457 -14.70 -7.23 15.08
CA GLU A 457 -14.36 -6.57 13.81
C GLU A 457 -13.59 -7.50 12.87
N LEU A 458 -12.61 -8.26 13.38
CA LEU A 458 -11.84 -9.19 12.55
C LEU A 458 -12.73 -10.28 11.93
N GLU A 459 -13.67 -10.83 12.71
CA GLU A 459 -14.65 -11.79 12.20
C GLU A 459 -15.62 -11.16 11.20
N ARG A 460 -16.00 -9.89 11.39
CA ARG A 460 -16.83 -9.15 10.43
C ARG A 460 -16.09 -8.94 9.12
N GLU A 461 -14.85 -8.44 9.17
CA GLU A 461 -14.01 -8.25 7.97
C GLU A 461 -13.80 -9.57 7.21
N TRP A 462 -13.65 -10.69 7.94
CA TRP A 462 -13.58 -12.01 7.34
C TRP A 462 -14.88 -12.39 6.63
N ALA A 463 -16.02 -12.25 7.31
CA ALA A 463 -17.34 -12.58 6.75
C ALA A 463 -17.67 -11.73 5.51
N ASP A 464 -17.29 -10.46 5.53
CA ASP A 464 -17.48 -9.50 4.44
C ASP A 464 -16.43 -9.64 3.32
N ARG A 465 -15.44 -10.55 3.47
CA ARG A 465 -14.34 -10.78 2.54
C ARG A 465 -13.54 -9.50 2.24
N VAL A 466 -13.26 -8.73 3.28
CA VAL A 466 -12.41 -7.55 3.20
C VAL A 466 -10.96 -8.03 3.05
N TRP A 467 -10.44 -8.05 1.83
CA TRP A 467 -9.07 -8.51 1.55
C TRP A 467 -8.03 -7.40 1.62
N CYS A 468 -8.44 -6.14 1.55
CA CYS A 468 -7.56 -4.97 1.61
C CYS A 468 -7.83 -4.18 2.88
N GLY A 469 -6.80 -3.95 3.68
CA GLY A 469 -6.87 -3.16 4.90
C GLY A 469 -6.94 -3.89 6.24
N PRO A 470 -7.22 -5.20 6.40
CA PRO A 470 -7.18 -5.80 7.73
C PRO A 470 -5.79 -5.82 8.40
N ASP A 471 -4.70 -5.48 7.69
CA ASP A 471 -3.33 -5.37 8.23
C ASP A 471 -3.24 -4.55 9.52
N TRP A 472 -3.90 -3.40 9.60
CA TRP A 472 -3.86 -2.55 10.80
C TRP A 472 -4.50 -3.23 12.02
N LEU A 473 -5.55 -4.03 11.81
CA LEU A 473 -6.24 -4.76 12.87
C LEU A 473 -5.40 -5.94 13.34
N ALA A 474 -4.81 -6.68 12.40
CA ALA A 474 -3.87 -7.75 12.71
C ALA A 474 -2.65 -7.24 13.50
N ASP A 475 -2.03 -6.14 13.06
CA ASP A 475 -0.91 -5.51 13.78
C ASP A 475 -1.32 -5.00 15.16
N GLY A 476 -2.55 -4.48 15.30
CA GLY A 476 -3.11 -4.07 16.59
C GLY A 476 -3.30 -5.24 17.56
N LEU A 477 -3.86 -6.35 17.07
CA LEU A 477 -4.06 -7.57 17.85
C LEU A 477 -2.74 -8.21 18.30
N ALA A 478 -1.68 -8.10 17.49
CA ALA A 478 -0.35 -8.61 17.84
C ALA A 478 0.19 -8.04 19.16
N ARG A 479 -0.16 -6.78 19.49
CA ARG A 479 0.28 -6.09 20.72
C ARG A 479 -0.20 -6.76 22.01
N PHE A 480 -1.33 -7.46 21.95
CA PHE A 480 -1.91 -8.17 23.10
C PHE A 480 -1.31 -9.56 23.31
N GLY A 481 -0.49 -10.05 22.36
CA GLY A 481 0.16 -11.35 22.46
C GLY A 481 -0.84 -12.47 22.78
N PRO A 482 -0.54 -13.39 23.72
CA PRO A 482 -1.43 -14.49 24.08
C PRO A 482 -2.84 -14.09 24.55
N ALA A 483 -3.05 -12.87 25.05
CA ALA A 483 -4.39 -12.41 25.46
C ALA A 483 -5.36 -12.33 24.26
N ALA A 484 -4.85 -12.11 23.04
CA ALA A 484 -5.63 -12.13 21.80
C ALA A 484 -5.73 -13.53 21.17
N ALA A 485 -5.59 -14.62 21.94
CA ALA A 485 -5.68 -16.00 21.43
C ALA A 485 -6.96 -16.28 20.60
N GLY A 486 -8.07 -15.61 20.92
CA GLY A 486 -9.31 -15.69 20.16
C GLY A 486 -9.21 -15.25 18.69
N ALA A 487 -8.24 -14.40 18.34
CA ALA A 487 -8.01 -13.95 16.96
C ALA A 487 -7.32 -15.00 16.08
N ALA A 488 -6.61 -15.97 16.68
CA ALA A 488 -5.74 -16.86 15.93
C ALA A 488 -6.44 -17.65 14.80
N PRO A 489 -7.65 -18.21 14.98
CA PRO A 489 -8.35 -18.91 13.89
C PRO A 489 -8.71 -17.98 12.72
N ALA A 490 -9.16 -16.75 13.00
CA ALA A 490 -9.47 -15.76 11.96
C ALA A 490 -8.22 -15.30 11.22
N LEU A 491 -7.15 -14.98 11.95
CA LEU A 491 -5.87 -14.58 11.35
C LEU A 491 -5.26 -15.69 10.49
N HIS A 492 -5.37 -16.95 10.91
CA HIS A 492 -4.91 -18.08 10.10
C HIS A 492 -5.75 -18.22 8.81
N ARG A 493 -7.08 -18.06 8.90
CA ARG A 493 -7.96 -18.05 7.70
C ARG A 493 -7.59 -16.92 6.74
N PHE A 494 -7.36 -15.71 7.25
CA PHE A 494 -6.89 -14.57 6.46
C PHE A 494 -5.55 -14.85 5.78
N TRP A 495 -4.55 -15.31 6.54
CA TRP A 495 -3.23 -15.65 6.01
C TRP A 495 -3.32 -16.71 4.90
N ALA A 496 -4.11 -17.77 5.11
CA ALA A 496 -4.22 -18.89 4.19
C ALA A 496 -5.00 -18.56 2.91
N GLN A 497 -5.99 -17.66 2.99
CA GLN A 497 -6.96 -17.44 1.92
C GLN A 497 -6.89 -16.05 1.27
N THR A 498 -6.18 -15.07 1.86
CA THR A 498 -6.09 -13.74 1.28
C THR A 498 -5.49 -13.80 -0.13
N PRO A 499 -6.17 -13.23 -1.16
CA PRO A 499 -5.56 -12.98 -2.45
C PRO A 499 -4.62 -11.76 -2.42
N HIS A 500 -4.77 -10.88 -1.42
CA HIS A 500 -3.94 -9.68 -1.26
C HIS A 500 -2.69 -10.03 -0.46
N SER A 501 -1.61 -10.30 -1.18
CA SER A 501 -0.31 -10.71 -0.60
C SER A 501 0.27 -9.66 0.35
N TYR A 502 0.02 -8.37 0.10
CA TYR A 502 0.45 -7.24 0.93
C TYR A 502 0.04 -7.33 2.41
N GLU A 503 -1.12 -7.92 2.70
CA GLU A 503 -1.64 -8.06 4.09
C GLU A 503 -0.94 -9.18 4.88
N ARG A 504 -0.43 -10.19 4.16
CA ARG A 504 0.09 -11.44 4.74
C ARG A 504 1.16 -11.25 5.82
N PRO A 505 2.10 -10.29 5.71
CA PRO A 505 3.09 -10.03 6.76
C PRO A 505 2.46 -9.63 8.08
N ALA A 506 1.34 -8.88 8.08
CA ALA A 506 0.66 -8.47 9.31
C ALA A 506 0.01 -9.67 10.01
N TYR A 507 -0.63 -10.56 9.24
CA TYR A 507 -1.19 -11.80 9.78
C TYR A 507 -0.11 -12.71 10.37
N LEU A 508 1.05 -12.84 9.71
CA LEU A 508 2.20 -13.59 10.23
C LEU A 508 2.70 -13.00 11.56
N ARG A 509 2.93 -11.68 11.62
CA ARG A 509 3.34 -11.01 12.86
C ARG A 509 2.36 -11.26 14.00
N ALA A 510 1.07 -11.10 13.71
CA ALA A 510 0.01 -11.31 14.69
C ALA A 510 -0.03 -12.76 15.19
N LEU A 511 0.02 -13.75 14.28
CA LEU A 511 0.03 -15.16 14.63
C LEU A 511 1.27 -15.52 15.47
N THR A 512 2.44 -15.00 15.15
CA THR A 512 3.68 -15.24 15.91
C THR A 512 3.61 -14.61 17.31
N ALA A 513 3.06 -13.41 17.45
CA ALA A 513 2.90 -12.75 18.75
C ALA A 513 1.84 -13.42 19.63
N ILE A 514 0.71 -13.83 19.04
CA ILE A 514 -0.42 -14.45 19.74
C ILE A 514 -0.13 -15.90 20.12
N ARG A 515 0.62 -16.63 19.28
CA ARG A 515 0.99 -18.03 19.51
C ARG A 515 2.52 -18.19 19.52
N PRO A 516 3.23 -17.75 20.57
CA PRO A 516 4.66 -17.96 20.68
C PRO A 516 5.03 -19.43 20.49
N GLY A 517 5.91 -19.73 19.52
CA GLY A 517 6.28 -21.10 19.14
C GLY A 517 5.24 -21.88 18.32
N GLY A 518 4.01 -21.37 18.17
CA GLY A 518 2.92 -22.04 17.44
C GLY A 518 2.84 -21.72 15.95
N ALA A 519 3.54 -20.68 15.46
CA ALA A 519 3.46 -20.21 14.08
C ALA A 519 4.51 -20.82 13.13
N GLY A 520 5.17 -21.91 13.53
CA GLY A 520 6.32 -22.47 12.82
C GLY A 520 6.02 -22.89 11.38
N ALA A 521 4.85 -23.50 11.14
CA ALA A 521 4.46 -23.94 9.80
C ALA A 521 4.21 -22.74 8.86
N GLU A 522 3.50 -21.71 9.33
CA GLU A 522 3.22 -20.51 8.55
C GLU A 522 4.50 -19.74 8.23
N LEU A 523 5.43 -19.65 9.19
CA LEU A 523 6.74 -19.02 9.01
C LEU A 523 7.59 -19.77 7.99
N THR A 524 7.70 -21.10 8.12
CA THR A 524 8.47 -21.91 7.17
C THR A 524 7.92 -21.80 5.76
N GLU A 525 6.60 -21.92 5.58
CA GLU A 525 5.99 -21.74 4.25
C GLU A 525 6.30 -20.36 3.66
N SER A 526 6.27 -19.32 4.49
CA SER A 526 6.40 -17.94 4.04
C SER A 526 7.81 -17.59 3.52
N LEU A 527 8.80 -18.48 3.64
CA LEU A 527 10.11 -18.34 2.97
C LEU A 527 10.03 -18.39 1.43
N TRP A 528 8.93 -18.91 0.89
CA TRP A 528 8.64 -18.97 -0.55
C TRP A 528 7.48 -18.07 -0.98
N ASP A 529 6.99 -17.22 -0.08
CA ASP A 529 5.87 -16.32 -0.36
C ASP A 529 6.21 -15.31 -1.47
N CYS A 530 5.23 -14.80 -2.22
CA CYS A 530 5.48 -13.74 -3.21
C CYS A 530 5.70 -12.36 -2.59
N GLU A 531 5.14 -12.10 -1.40
CA GLU A 531 5.32 -10.85 -0.66
C GLU A 531 6.67 -10.84 0.06
N TYR A 532 7.55 -9.93 -0.33
CA TYR A 532 8.91 -9.88 0.20
C TYR A 532 8.96 -9.59 1.70
N ARG A 533 8.00 -8.84 2.25
CA ARG A 533 7.91 -8.60 3.70
C ARG A 533 7.51 -9.85 4.48
N ALA A 534 6.73 -10.75 3.86
CA ALA A 534 6.40 -12.04 4.45
C ALA A 534 7.64 -12.93 4.47
N ARG A 535 8.40 -12.96 3.36
CA ARG A 535 9.72 -13.63 3.30
C ARG A 535 10.70 -13.07 4.32
N LEU A 536 10.81 -11.74 4.44
CA LEU A 536 11.70 -11.09 5.41
C LEU A 536 11.36 -11.52 6.84
N PHE A 537 10.08 -11.44 7.22
CA PHE A 537 9.65 -11.84 8.55
C PHE A 537 9.89 -13.34 8.81
N ALA A 538 9.64 -14.19 7.80
CA ALA A 538 9.91 -15.62 7.85
C ALA A 538 11.41 -15.91 8.02
N VAL A 539 12.29 -15.24 7.27
CA VAL A 539 13.74 -15.33 7.44
C VAL A 539 14.11 -15.01 8.88
N GLU A 540 13.50 -14.02 9.51
CA GLU A 540 13.84 -13.61 10.88
C GLU A 540 13.26 -14.49 11.99
N HIS A 541 12.24 -15.31 11.73
CA HIS A 541 11.51 -16.00 12.80
C HIS A 541 11.24 -17.48 12.56
N ALA A 542 11.42 -18.00 11.33
CA ALA A 542 11.18 -19.41 11.03
C ALA A 542 12.05 -20.33 11.90
N PRO A 543 11.49 -21.45 12.41
CA PRO A 543 12.24 -22.38 13.23
C PRO A 543 13.40 -22.99 12.45
N ASP A 544 14.49 -23.31 13.16
CA ASP A 544 15.65 -23.94 12.54
C ASP A 544 15.28 -25.31 11.96
N GLY A 545 15.78 -25.58 10.75
CA GLY A 545 15.55 -26.82 10.02
C GLY A 545 16.48 -26.93 8.81
N PRO A 546 16.63 -28.13 8.21
CA PRO A 546 17.46 -28.33 7.04
C PRO A 546 16.96 -27.52 5.83
N GLU A 547 15.64 -27.40 5.64
CA GLU A 547 15.01 -26.63 4.57
C GLU A 547 15.31 -25.14 4.69
N LEU A 548 15.35 -24.62 5.93
CA LEU A 548 15.65 -23.21 6.20
C LEU A 548 17.04 -22.85 5.68
N ARG A 549 18.08 -23.62 6.02
CA ARG A 549 19.46 -23.28 5.61
C ARG A 549 19.63 -23.23 4.10
N SER A 550 19.07 -24.20 3.37
CA SER A 550 19.10 -24.19 1.91
C SER A 550 18.41 -22.95 1.36
N ARG A 551 17.20 -22.66 1.86
CA ARG A 551 16.41 -21.53 1.38
C ARG A 551 17.04 -20.18 1.72
N LEU A 552 17.68 -20.02 2.88
CA LEU A 552 18.41 -18.81 3.22
C LEU A 552 19.59 -18.55 2.28
N ALA A 553 20.30 -19.61 1.85
CA ALA A 553 21.39 -19.45 0.89
C ALA A 553 20.86 -18.99 -0.48
N GLU A 554 19.77 -19.59 -0.95
CA GLU A 554 19.08 -19.15 -2.17
C GLU A 554 18.63 -17.69 -2.10
N LEU A 555 17.99 -17.29 -0.99
CA LEU A 555 17.51 -15.92 -0.81
C LEU A 555 18.65 -14.91 -0.75
N ARG A 556 19.75 -15.23 -0.04
CA ARG A 556 20.94 -14.38 0.05
C ARG A 556 21.54 -14.11 -1.33
N ASP A 557 21.62 -15.13 -2.18
CA ASP A 557 22.31 -15.07 -3.46
C ASP A 557 21.39 -14.64 -4.62
N SER A 558 20.08 -14.46 -4.35
CA SER A 558 19.11 -14.12 -5.38
C SER A 558 19.18 -12.64 -5.78
N PRO A 559 19.42 -12.32 -7.07
CA PRO A 559 19.51 -10.93 -7.54
C PRO A 559 18.16 -10.22 -7.56
N VAL A 560 17.05 -10.97 -7.59
CA VAL A 560 15.68 -10.41 -7.59
C VAL A 560 15.15 -10.14 -6.18
N GLU A 561 15.80 -10.67 -5.13
CA GLU A 561 15.37 -10.40 -3.76
C GLU A 561 15.77 -8.99 -3.31
N PRO A 562 14.92 -8.28 -2.55
CA PRO A 562 15.31 -7.00 -1.96
C PRO A 562 16.51 -7.12 -1.03
N GLU A 563 17.29 -6.03 -0.91
CA GLU A 563 18.50 -6.00 -0.09
C GLU A 563 18.24 -6.39 1.37
N ASP A 564 17.09 -5.96 1.93
CA ASP A 564 16.71 -6.30 3.31
C ASP A 564 16.57 -7.81 3.51
N VAL A 565 15.98 -8.53 2.54
CA VAL A 565 15.81 -9.99 2.59
C VAL A 565 17.16 -10.69 2.47
N ARG A 566 17.99 -10.28 1.50
CA ARG A 566 19.34 -10.83 1.32
C ARG A 566 20.20 -10.64 2.56
N ALA A 567 20.19 -9.43 3.13
CA ALA A 567 20.94 -9.10 4.32
C ALA A 567 20.45 -9.87 5.55
N ALA A 568 19.12 -10.02 5.72
CA ALA A 568 18.57 -10.84 6.79
C ALA A 568 18.96 -12.32 6.66
N ALA A 569 18.92 -12.86 5.45
CA ALA A 569 19.31 -14.25 5.20
C ALA A 569 20.81 -14.47 5.46
N ALA A 570 21.68 -13.54 5.03
CA ALA A 570 23.10 -13.57 5.32
C ALA A 570 23.39 -13.55 6.83
N ARG A 571 22.71 -12.66 7.59
CA ARG A 571 22.86 -12.57 9.04
C ARG A 571 22.47 -13.89 9.72
N ARG A 572 21.34 -14.50 9.32
CA ARG A 572 20.86 -15.75 9.94
C ARG A 572 21.75 -16.94 9.63
N LEU A 573 22.31 -17.02 8.42
CA LEU A 573 23.33 -18.03 8.09
C LEU A 573 24.62 -17.86 8.89
N GLY A 574 25.05 -16.61 9.13
CA GLY A 574 26.26 -16.31 9.91
C GLY A 574 26.10 -16.48 11.43
N GLY A 575 24.86 -16.36 11.95
CA GLY A 575 24.54 -16.45 13.38
C GLY A 575 24.41 -17.88 13.93
N GLY A 576 24.32 -18.90 13.08
CA GLY A 576 24.15 -20.31 13.49
C GLY A 576 25.39 -21.01 14.06
N ASN A 577 26.42 -20.26 14.48
CA ASN A 577 27.66 -20.77 15.09
C ASN A 577 27.79 -20.39 16.59
N GLY A 578 26.69 -20.11 17.28
CA GLY A 578 26.64 -19.77 18.71
C GLY A 578 26.33 -20.97 19.60
#